data_AF-A0AAU5RXQ8-F1
#
_entry.id   AF-A0AAU5RXQ8-F1
#
_cell.length_a   1.000
_cell.length_b   1.000
_cell.length_c   1.000
_cell.angle_alpha   90.00
_cell.angle_beta   90.00
_cell.angle_gamma   90.00
#
_symmetry.space_group_name_H-M   'P 1'
#
loop_
_entity.id
_entity.type
_entity.pdbx_description
1 polymer ?
#
loop_
_entity_poly.entity_id
_entity_poly.type
_entity_poly.pdbx_seq_one_letter_code
_entity_poly.pdbx_strand_id
1 'polypeptide(L)'
;MLRCGVCGAGELGPLGELMTDNRVGDQRHPTLRFRRPGVLRRRPEYTARRGRACLSCGALTAFLDPEDLRSYRAEADRLIEPE
;
A
#
# COMPACT_ATOMS: atom_id res chain seq x y z
N MET A 1 14.65 10.37 7.31
CA MET A 1 14.82 10.44 5.84
C MET A 1 14.25 9.15 5.26
N LEU A 2 13.33 9.23 4.29
CA LEU A 2 12.82 8.04 3.61
C LEU A 2 13.95 7.41 2.79
N ARG A 3 14.17 6.11 2.94
CA ARG A 3 15.14 5.34 2.15
C ARG A 3 14.38 4.29 1.35
N CYS A 4 14.93 3.92 0.19
CA CYS A 4 14.43 2.79 -0.55
C CYS A 4 14.58 1.53 0.30
N GLY A 5 13.47 0.82 0.56
CA GLY A 5 13.49 -0.45 1.29
C GLY A 5 14.16 -1.60 0.53
N VAL A 6 14.44 -1.42 -0.77
CA VAL A 6 15.08 -2.43 -1.63
C VAL A 6 16.60 -2.24 -1.68
N CYS A 7 17.10 -1.02 -1.98
CA CYS A 7 18.53 -0.77 -2.16
C CYS A 7 19.17 0.16 -1.10
N GLY A 8 18.39 0.72 -0.17
CA GLY A 8 18.88 1.60 0.89
C GLY A 8 19.20 3.05 0.47
N ALA A 9 19.10 3.38 -0.82
CA ALA A 9 19.35 4.73 -1.34
C ALA A 9 18.36 5.76 -0.78
N GLY A 10 18.82 7.00 -0.62
CA GLY A 10 17.98 8.13 -0.15
C GLY A 10 17.26 8.88 -1.26
N GLU A 11 17.59 8.60 -2.52
CA GLU A 11 17.04 9.29 -3.69
C GLU A 11 15.73 8.63 -4.13
N LEU A 12 14.63 9.18 -3.63
CA LEU A 12 13.28 8.81 -4.04
C LEU A 12 12.69 9.92 -4.90
N GLY A 13 12.04 9.54 -6.00
CA GLY A 13 11.30 10.46 -6.85
C GLY A 13 10.08 11.07 -6.16
N PRO A 14 9.37 11.98 -6.85
CA PRO A 14 8.16 12.60 -6.32
C PRO A 14 7.06 11.55 -6.05
N LEU A 15 6.13 11.92 -5.18
CA LEU A 15 4.92 11.13 -4.96
C LEU A 15 4.01 11.27 -6.19
N GLY A 16 3.63 10.16 -6.80
CA GLY A 16 2.68 10.10 -7.90
C GLY A 16 1.46 9.26 -7.55
N GLU A 17 0.47 9.27 -8.44
CA GLU A 17 -0.67 8.36 -8.39
C GLU A 17 -0.30 7.02 -9.06
N LEU A 18 -0.70 5.91 -8.43
CA LEU A 18 -0.58 4.57 -8.99
C LEU A 18 -1.83 4.25 -9.80
N MET A 19 -1.62 4.09 -11.10
CA MET A 19 -2.63 3.62 -12.02
C MET A 19 -2.34 2.18 -12.40
N THR A 20 -3.38 1.36 -12.50
CA THR A 20 -3.28 0.05 -13.16
C THR A 20 -3.67 0.17 -14.62
N ASP A 21 -3.29 -0.82 -15.42
CA ASP A 21 -3.59 -0.87 -16.84
C ASP A 21 -5.10 -0.90 -17.07
N ASN A 22 -5.60 0.20 -17.62
CA ASN A 22 -7.04 0.42 -17.79
C ASN A 22 -7.56 -0.39 -18.99
N ARG A 23 -8.26 -1.50 -18.74
CA ARG A 23 -9.48 -1.76 -19.51
C ARG A 23 -10.56 -0.82 -18.97
N VAL A 24 -11.25 -0.11 -19.87
CA VAL A 24 -12.35 0.78 -19.50
C VAL A 24 -13.34 0.01 -18.62
N GLY A 25 -13.53 0.45 -17.38
CA GLY A 25 -14.40 -0.19 -16.38
C GLY A 25 -13.70 -1.05 -15.31
N ASP A 26 -12.38 -1.29 -15.41
CA ASP A 26 -11.63 -2.15 -14.47
C ASP A 26 -10.43 -1.43 -13.85
N GLN A 27 -10.63 -0.19 -13.36
CA GLN A 27 -9.63 0.52 -12.55
C GLN A 27 -9.44 -0.21 -11.21
N ARG A 28 -8.46 -1.10 -11.15
CA ARG A 28 -8.13 -1.84 -9.92
C ARG A 28 -6.84 -1.32 -9.32
N HIS A 29 -6.92 -0.37 -8.41
CA HIS A 29 -5.73 0.01 -7.66
C HIS A 29 -5.13 -1.18 -6.88
N PRO A 30 -3.81 -1.18 -6.61
CA PRO A 30 -3.21 -2.17 -5.72
C PRO A 30 -3.88 -2.14 -4.34
N THR A 31 -4.47 -3.25 -3.92
CA THR A 31 -5.16 -3.37 -2.63
C THR A 31 -4.44 -4.36 -1.73
N LEU A 32 -4.08 -3.92 -0.53
CA LEU A 32 -3.57 -4.77 0.53
C LEU A 32 -4.74 -5.39 1.30
N ARG A 33 -4.81 -6.71 1.34
CA ARG A 33 -5.97 -7.45 1.86
C ARG A 33 -5.54 -8.46 2.92
N PHE A 34 -6.01 -8.27 4.16
CA PHE A 34 -5.67 -9.12 5.29
C PHE A 34 -6.62 -10.32 5.44
N ARG A 35 -6.27 -11.31 6.27
CA ARG A 35 -7.24 -12.35 6.66
C ARG A 35 -8.37 -11.71 7.48
N ARG A 36 -9.55 -12.34 7.45
CA ARG A 36 -10.69 -11.87 8.22
C ARG A 36 -10.48 -12.24 9.70
N PRO A 37 -10.54 -11.29 10.66
CA PRO A 37 -10.27 -11.57 12.08
C PRO A 37 -11.42 -12.29 12.82
N GLY A 38 -12.46 -12.75 12.11
CA GLY A 38 -13.60 -13.48 12.67
C GLY A 38 -14.76 -13.56 11.66
N VAL A 39 -15.61 -14.58 11.75
CA VAL A 39 -16.63 -14.90 10.72
C VAL A 39 -17.53 -13.71 10.37
N LEU A 40 -17.94 -12.93 11.39
CA LEU A 40 -18.86 -11.79 11.26
C LEU A 40 -18.14 -10.43 11.08
N ARG A 41 -16.81 -10.36 11.19
CA ARG A 41 -16.07 -9.09 11.04
C ARG A 41 -15.81 -8.80 9.57
N ARG A 42 -15.81 -7.50 9.20
CA ARG A 42 -15.36 -7.10 7.86
C ARG A 42 -13.90 -7.50 7.66
N ARG A 43 -13.57 -7.87 6.42
CA ARG A 43 -12.19 -8.18 6.04
C ARG A 43 -11.43 -6.86 5.86
N PRO A 44 -10.30 -6.65 6.55
CA PRO A 44 -9.52 -5.43 6.39
C PRO A 44 -8.89 -5.37 5.00
N GLU A 45 -9.14 -4.27 4.30
CA GLU A 45 -8.73 -3.99 2.93
C GLU A 45 -8.31 -2.51 2.85
N TYR A 46 -7.13 -2.25 2.30
CA TYR A 46 -6.60 -0.89 2.17
C TYR A 46 -6.04 -0.67 0.77
N THR A 47 -6.36 0.46 0.15
CA THR A 47 -6.01 0.73 -1.23
C THR A 47 -4.77 1.61 -1.29
N ALA A 48 -3.75 1.19 -2.03
CA ALA A 48 -2.57 1.98 -2.28
C ALA A 48 -2.71 2.74 -3.60
N ARG A 49 -3.13 4.00 -3.53
CA ARG A 49 -3.29 4.86 -4.71
C ARG A 49 -2.08 5.72 -5.02
N ARG A 50 -1.07 5.75 -4.15
CA ARG A 50 0.10 6.62 -4.33
C ARG A 50 1.38 5.81 -4.38
N GLY A 51 2.39 6.31 -5.07
CA GLY A 51 3.65 5.61 -5.26
C GLY A 51 4.85 6.55 -5.35
N ARG A 52 6.03 6.03 -5.02
CA ARG A 52 7.33 6.66 -5.35
C ARG A 52 8.24 5.64 -5.99
N ALA A 53 8.96 6.06 -7.03
CA ALA A 53 10.04 5.28 -7.62
C ALA A 53 11.38 5.67 -6.98
N CYS A 54 12.23 4.69 -6.69
CA CYS A 54 13.62 4.94 -6.35
C CYS A 54 14.39 5.37 -7.60
N LEU A 55 15.10 6.49 -7.53
CA LEU A 55 15.87 7.00 -8.67
C LEU A 55 17.14 6.18 -8.94
N SER A 56 17.61 5.41 -7.96
CA SER A 56 18.84 4.61 -8.09
C SER A 56 18.58 3.20 -8.64
N CYS A 57 17.57 2.48 -8.14
CA CYS A 57 17.31 1.08 -8.54
C CYS A 57 15.97 0.85 -9.25
N GLY A 58 15.14 1.89 -9.40
CA GLY A 58 13.85 1.79 -10.07
C GLY A 58 12.73 1.12 -9.27
N ALA A 59 12.98 0.70 -8.03
CA ALA A 59 11.94 0.08 -7.19
C ALA A 59 10.74 1.03 -6.97
N LEU A 60 9.55 0.56 -7.29
CA LEU A 60 8.28 1.29 -7.09
C LEU A 60 7.67 0.88 -5.74
N THR A 61 7.56 1.83 -4.82
CA THR A 61 6.95 1.60 -3.50
C THR A 61 5.56 2.20 -3.48
N ALA A 62 4.56 1.40 -3.13
CA ALA A 62 3.17 1.82 -2.99
C ALA A 62 2.88 2.34 -1.58
N PHE A 63 2.03 3.35 -1.49
CA PHE A 63 1.61 4.01 -0.25
C PHE A 63 0.09 4.06 -0.17
N LEU A 64 -0.43 3.77 1.03
CA LEU A 64 -1.83 3.99 1.35
C LEU A 64 -2.16 5.48 1.32
N ASP A 65 -3.41 5.80 0.96
CA ASP A 65 -3.93 7.15 1.17
C ASP A 65 -3.99 7.51 2.66
N PRO A 66 -3.99 8.81 3.02
CA PRO A 66 -3.94 9.22 4.42
C PRO A 66 -5.07 8.65 5.29
N GLU A 67 -6.26 8.44 4.72
CA GLU A 67 -7.39 7.83 5.42
C GLU A 67 -7.16 6.35 5.68
N ASP A 68 -6.82 5.58 4.64
CA ASP A 68 -6.50 4.17 4.74
C ASP A 68 -5.31 3.92 5.68
N LEU A 69 -4.30 4.79 5.68
CA LEU A 69 -3.16 4.72 6.60
C LEU A 69 -3.59 4.93 8.06
N ARG A 70 -4.53 5.84 8.33
CA ARG A 70 -5.06 6.05 9.69
C ARG A 70 -5.83 4.82 10.15
N SER A 71 -6.72 4.28 9.32
CA SER A 71 -7.47 3.07 9.61
C SER A 71 -6.53 1.88 9.83
N TYR A 72 -5.56 1.68 8.94
CA TYR A 72 -4.54 0.64 9.05
C TYR A 72 -3.78 0.74 10.39
N ARG A 73 -3.32 1.93 10.76
CA ARG A 73 -2.60 2.14 12.03
C ARG A 73 -3.48 1.86 13.25
N ALA A 74 -4.76 2.23 13.21
CA ALA A 74 -5.70 1.98 14.30
C ALA A 74 -6.04 0.48 14.46
N GLU A 75 -5.94 -0.28 13.38
CA GLU A 75 -6.28 -1.70 13.34
C GLU A 75 -5.05 -2.61 13.43
N ALA A 76 -3.83 -2.08 13.29
CA ALA A 76 -2.58 -2.83 13.15
C ALA A 76 -2.40 -3.93 14.21
N ASP A 77 -2.63 -3.60 15.49
CA ASP A 77 -2.50 -4.56 16.60
C ASP A 77 -3.53 -5.69 16.58
N ARG A 78 -4.59 -5.55 15.77
CA ARG A 78 -5.69 -6.51 15.59
C ARG A 78 -5.57 -7.29 14.28
N LEU A 79 -4.62 -6.95 13.42
CA LEU A 79 -4.30 -7.70 12.21
C LEU A 79 -3.45 -8.91 12.61
N ILE A 80 -4.11 -9.95 13.13
CA ILE A 80 -3.46 -11.17 13.61
C ILE A 80 -3.12 -12.08 12.42
N GLU A 81 -1.88 -12.55 12.35
CA GLU A 81 -1.47 -13.73 11.59
C GLU A 81 -1.75 -14.98 12.44
N PRO A 82 -2.62 -15.92 12.02
CA PRO A 82 -2.51 -17.28 12.52
C PRO A 82 -1.33 -17.93 11.80
N GLU A 83 -0.36 -18.41 12.59
CA GLU A 83 0.76 -19.26 12.16
C GLU A 83 0.30 -20.41 11.25
#